data_AF-A0A428I8F9-F1
#
_entry.id   AF-A0A428I8F9-F1
#
_cell.length_a   1.000
_cell.length_b   1.000
_cell.length_c   1.000
_cell.angle_alpha   90.00
_cell.angle_beta   90.00
_cell.angle_gamma   90.00
#
_symmetry.space_group_name_H-M   'P 1'
#
loop_
_entity.id
_entity.type
_entity.pdbx_description
1 polymer ?
#
loop_
_entity_poly.entity_id
_entity_poly.type
_entity_poly.pdbx_seq_one_letter_code
_entity_poly.pdbx_strand_id
1 'polypeptide(L)' 'MKSDQTIIRKNHMEQLHFITNLLDIKDPNIKSVDIINMDTHKEIIAKLDYEAPSCPDCKSNEEI' A
#
# COMPACT_ATOMS: atom_id res chain seq x y z
N MET A 1 -24.09 4.97 -20.38
CA MET A 1 -22.72 4.67 -19.89
C MET A 1 -22.57 4.95 -18.39
N LYS A 2 -23.36 4.30 -17.52
CA LYS A 2 -23.27 4.41 -16.04
C LYS A 2 -22.63 3.19 -15.38
N SER A 3 -22.16 2.23 -16.17
CA SER A 3 -21.80 0.89 -15.70
C SER A 3 -20.29 0.73 -15.57
N ASP A 4 -19.52 1.14 -16.59
CA ASP A 4 -18.12 0.73 -16.70
C ASP A 4 -17.24 1.39 -15.62
N GLN A 5 -17.43 2.68 -15.34
CA GLN A 5 -16.67 3.40 -14.31
C GLN A 5 -16.96 2.88 -12.88
N THR A 6 -18.20 2.47 -12.61
CA THR A 6 -18.61 1.92 -11.32
C THR A 6 -18.06 0.51 -11.12
N ILE A 7 -18.06 -0.29 -12.20
CA ILE A 7 -17.49 -1.64 -12.21
C ILE A 7 -15.96 -1.59 -12.04
N ILE A 8 -15.28 -0.66 -12.72
CA ILE A 8 -13.82 -0.46 -12.59
C ILE A 8 -13.46 -0.09 -11.14
N ARG A 9 -14.15 0.87 -10.52
CA ARG A 9 -13.89 1.22 -9.11
C ARG A 9 -14.10 0.04 -8.16
N LYS A 10 -15.13 -0.77 -8.38
CA LYS A 10 -15.44 -1.92 -7.53
C LYS A 10 -14.34 -2.99 -7.61
N ASN A 11 -13.88 -3.30 -8.83
CA ASN A 11 -12.83 -4.30 -9.05
C ASN A 11 -11.47 -3.86 -8.47
N HIS A 12 -11.13 -2.57 -8.60
CA HIS A 12 -9.91 -2.03 -8.00
C HIS A 12 -9.92 -2.07 -6.46
N MET A 13 -11.06 -1.77 -5.82
CA MET A 13 -11.19 -1.81 -4.36
C MET A 13 -11.15 -3.23 -3.79
N GLU A 14 -11.72 -4.21 -4.49
CA GLU A 14 -11.66 -5.63 -4.08
C GLU A 14 -10.24 -6.19 -4.20
N GLN A 15 -9.49 -5.83 -5.25
CA GLN A 15 -8.07 -6.21 -5.38
C GLN A 15 -7.20 -5.57 -4.30
N LEU A 16 -7.43 -4.29 -3.95
CA LEU A 16 -6.75 -3.61 -2.84
C LEU A 16 -7.00 -4.32 -1.51
N HIS A 17 -8.26 -4.66 -1.23
CA HIS A 17 -8.64 -5.39 -0.02
C HIS A 17 -8.00 -6.79 0.03
N PHE A 18 -7.89 -7.48 -1.10
CA PHE A 18 -7.21 -8.77 -1.17
C PHE A 18 -5.72 -8.66 -0.86
N ILE A 19 -5.02 -7.68 -1.43
CA ILE A 19 -3.57 -7.56 -1.23
C ILE A 19 -3.22 -7.04 0.17
N THR A 20 -3.97 -6.09 0.71
CA THR A 20 -3.79 -5.62 2.10
C THR A 20 -4.02 -6.72 3.12
N ASN A 21 -5.01 -7.61 2.88
CA ASN A 21 -5.21 -8.80 3.71
C ASN A 21 -4.10 -9.84 3.52
N LEU A 22 -3.60 -10.05 2.29
CA LEU A 22 -2.52 -11.00 2.02
C LEU A 22 -1.21 -10.60 2.71
N LEU A 23 -0.89 -9.31 2.70
CA LEU A 23 0.31 -8.75 3.33
C LEU A 23 0.10 -8.51 4.84
N ASP A 24 -1.10 -8.80 5.37
CA ASP A 24 -1.55 -8.49 6.72
C ASP A 24 -1.31 -7.03 7.15
N ILE A 25 -1.28 -6.13 6.16
CA ILE A 25 -1.12 -4.70 6.34
C ILE A 25 -2.50 -4.13 6.69
N LYS A 26 -2.92 -4.33 7.94
CA LYS A 26 -4.12 -3.73 8.54
C LYS A 26 -3.75 -2.54 9.41
N ASP A 27 -2.96 -1.63 8.86
CA ASP A 27 -2.64 -0.41 9.58
C ASP A 27 -3.73 0.65 9.30
N PRO A 28 -4.56 1.01 10.30
CA PRO A 28 -5.60 2.04 10.14
C PRO A 28 -5.03 3.42 9.79
N ASN A 29 -3.72 3.61 9.95
CA ASN A 29 -3.00 4.84 9.65
C ASN A 29 -2.56 4.96 8.18
N ILE A 30 -2.78 3.94 7.35
CA ILE A 30 -2.49 4.01 5.91
C ILE A 30 -3.55 4.89 5.25
N LYS A 31 -3.15 6.11 4.85
CA LYS A 31 -4.04 7.11 4.25
C LYS A 31 -4.24 6.94 2.76
N SER A 32 -3.23 6.44 2.06
CA SER A 32 -3.27 6.27 0.60
C SER A 32 -2.47 5.05 0.19
N VAL A 33 -3.05 4.23 -0.68
CA VAL A 33 -2.39 3.09 -1.30
C VAL A 33 -2.48 3.25 -2.81
N ASP A 34 -1.34 3.41 -3.46
CA ASP A 34 -1.21 3.40 -4.90
C ASP A 34 -0.68 2.04 -5.35
N ILE A 35 -1.27 1.48 -6.40
CA ILE A 35 -0.85 0.21 -6.99
C ILE A 35 -0.35 0.48 -8.40
N ILE A 36 0.92 0.15 -8.64
CA ILE A 36 1.55 0.20 -9.95
C ILE A 36 1.62 -1.24 -10.46
N ASN A 37 0.93 -1.53 -11.57
CA ASN A 37 1.11 -2.80 -12.26
C ASN A 37 2.37 -2.68 -13.11
N MET A 38 3.39 -3.46 -12.79
CA MET A 38 4.51 -3.73 -13.68
C MET A 38 4.21 -5.02 -14.46
N ASP A 39 4.94 -5.24 -15.55
CA ASP A 39 4.71 -6.42 -16.39
C ASP A 39 4.96 -7.75 -15.64
N THR A 40 5.84 -7.74 -14.64
CA THR A 40 6.24 -8.95 -13.90
C THR A 40 5.72 -9.02 -12.46
N HIS A 41 5.29 -7.90 -11.89
CA HIS A 41 4.81 -7.82 -10.51
C HIS A 41 3.96 -6.56 -10.29
N LYS A 42 3.34 -6.44 -9.11
CA LYS A 42 2.66 -5.21 -8.71
C LYS A 42 3.45 -4.55 -7.60
N GLU A 43 3.73 -3.26 -7.74
CA GLU A 43 4.25 -2.45 -6.65
C GLU A 43 3.10 -1.78 -5.91
N ILE A 44 3.23 -1.69 -4.59
CA ILE A 44 2.24 -1.07 -3.72
C ILE A 44 2.96 -0.02 -2.90
N ILE A 45 2.57 1.23 -3.09
CA ILE A 45 3.12 2.37 -2.37
C ILE A 45 2.05 2.83 -1.38
N ALA A 46 2.35 2.72 -0.08
CA ALA A 46 1.47 3.15 0.99
C ALA A 46 2.06 4.36 1.72
N LYS A 47 1.25 5.35 2.04
CA LYS A 47 1.61 6.44 2.95
C LYS A 47 0.95 6.24 4.30
N LEU A 48 1.78 6.20 5.33
CA LEU A 48 1.38 6.20 6.73
C LEU A 48 1.18 7.64 7.19
N ASP A 49 0.27 7.86 8.12
CA ASP A 49 0.00 9.19 8.67
C ASP A 49 0.65 9.48 10.01
N TYR A 50 1.51 8.57 10.46
CA TYR A 50 2.35 8.73 11.63
C TYR A 50 3.82 8.82 11.21
N GLU A 51 4.59 9.54 12.03
CA GLU A 51 6.04 9.51 11.93
C GLU A 51 6.54 8.13 12.35
N ALA A 52 7.39 7.52 11.53
CA ALA A 52 7.99 6.25 11.86
C ALA A 52 8.68 6.34 13.24
N PRO A 53 8.41 5.42 14.17
CA PRO A 53 9.04 5.46 15.49
C PRO A 53 10.55 5.39 15.32
N SER A 54 11.28 6.14 16.15
CA SER A 54 12.74 6.03 16.20
C SER A 54 13.13 4.59 16.46
N CYS A 55 14.01 4.02 15.65
CA CYS A 55 14.51 2.67 15.85
C CYS A 55 15.80 2.73 16.69
N PRO A 56 15.75 2.53 18.02
CA PRO A 56 16.92 2.66 18.89
C PRO A 56 18.01 1.60 18.57
N ASP A 57 17.60 0.45 18.04
CA ASP A 57 18.50 -0.67 17.71
C ASP A 57 18.95 -0.69 16.25
N CYS A 58 18.37 0.17 15.40
CA CYS A 58 18.87 0.36 14.06
C CYS A 58 20.15 1.16 14.17
N LYS A 59 21.29 0.47 14.28
CA LYS A 59 22.57 1.06 13.94
C LYS A 59 22.41 1.64 12.54
N SER A 60 22.33 2.96 12.46
CA SER A 60 22.55 3.66 11.22
C SER A 60 23.92 3.20 10.74
N ASN A 61 23.95 2.27 9.78
CA ASN A 61 25.16 1.97 9.03
C ASN A 61 25.41 3.16 8.09
N GLU A 62 25.53 4.37 8.67
CA GLU A 62 26.43 5.38 8.14
C GLU A 62 27.83 4.94 8.58
N GLU A 63 28.33 3.90 7.90
CA GLU A 63 29.77 3.78 7.78
C GLU A 63 30.26 4.95 6.91
N ILE A 64 31.28 5.61 7.45
CA ILE A 64 32.07 6.69 6.90
C ILE A 64 32.55 6.37 5.48
#